data_AF-A0A536URH1-F1
#
_entry.id   AF-A0A536URH1-F1
#
_cell.length_a   1.000
_cell.length_b   1.000
_cell.length_c   1.000
_cell.angle_alpha   90.00
_cell.angle_beta   90.00
_cell.angle_gamma   90.00
#
_symmetry.space_group_name_H-M   'P 1'
#
loop_
_entity.id
_entity.type
_entity.pdbx_description
1 polymer ?
#
loop_
_entity_poly.entity_id
_entity_poly.type
_entity_poly.pdbx_seq_one_letter_code
_entity_poly.pdbx_strand_id
1 'polypeptide(L)'
;MIPPLLPQSLKTTPRLDRWVCFNADRTVTVFSGKVELGQGIETAIAQIAADELDVALERLSLVAGDTTRSPDEWYTAGSQSIEIGGASIRLACAEVRSLFLEAAARELEVDVAELRVRDGTIEIAGTDLRTSYWDLAPRLSLARDAT
;
A
#
# COMPACT_ATOMS: atom_id res chain seq x y z
N MET A 1 23.90 3.94 -5.92
CA MET A 1 22.88 3.26 -5.10
C MET A 1 22.28 2.18 -5.99
N ILE A 2 22.34 0.91 -5.59
CA ILE A 2 21.70 -0.18 -6.35
C ILE A 2 20.20 -0.02 -6.10
N PRO A 3 19.34 0.11 -7.14
CA PRO A 3 17.90 0.16 -6.92
C PRO A 3 17.48 -1.10 -6.15
N PRO A 4 16.60 -0.99 -5.15
CA PRO A 4 16.14 -2.15 -4.40
C PRO A 4 15.56 -3.15 -5.40
N LEU A 5 16.07 -4.38 -5.34
CA LEU A 5 15.59 -5.42 -6.23
C LEU A 5 14.14 -5.72 -5.88
N LEU A 6 13.20 -5.44 -6.79
CA LEU A 6 11.79 -5.74 -6.58
C LEU A 6 11.61 -7.23 -6.17
N PRO A 7 10.80 -7.54 -5.14
CA PRO A 7 10.49 -8.92 -4.76
C PRO A 7 9.78 -9.63 -5.90
N GLN A 8 9.84 -10.96 -5.90
CA GLN A 8 9.37 -11.76 -7.05
C GLN A 8 7.89 -11.52 -7.39
N SER A 9 7.00 -11.41 -6.40
CA SER A 9 5.58 -11.16 -6.68
C SER A 9 5.36 -9.77 -7.29
N LEU A 10 6.04 -8.74 -6.77
CA LEU A 10 5.95 -7.38 -7.33
C LEU A 10 6.59 -7.26 -8.72
N LYS A 11 7.63 -8.05 -9.04
CA LYS A 11 8.15 -8.16 -10.42
C LYS A 11 7.13 -8.75 -11.38
N THR A 12 6.37 -9.75 -10.92
CA THR A 12 5.44 -10.50 -11.75
C THR A 12 4.14 -9.73 -11.95
N THR A 13 3.69 -9.02 -10.91
CA THR A 13 2.54 -8.12 -10.94
C THR A 13 2.97 -6.72 -10.50
N PRO A 14 3.58 -5.90 -11.39
CA PRO A 14 4.17 -4.62 -11.01
C PRO A 14 3.15 -3.51 -10.77
N ARG A 15 1.94 -3.64 -11.31
CA ARG A 15 0.91 -2.59 -11.21
C ARG A 15 0.46 -2.35 -9.77
N LEU A 16 0.65 -1.13 -9.27
CA LEU A 16 0.30 -0.75 -7.88
C LEU A 16 -1.19 -0.91 -7.56
N ASP A 17 -2.07 -0.64 -8.53
CA ASP A 17 -3.52 -0.82 -8.38
C ASP A 17 -3.98 -2.29 -8.28
N ARG A 18 -3.07 -3.25 -8.41
CA ARG A 18 -3.32 -4.66 -8.09
C ARG A 18 -3.01 -5.02 -6.65
N TRP A 19 -2.37 -4.12 -5.88
CA TRP A 19 -1.94 -4.37 -4.51
C TRP A 19 -2.76 -3.59 -3.49
N VAL A 20 -3.19 -2.36 -3.85
CA VAL A 20 -3.91 -1.48 -2.94
C VAL A 20 -4.94 -0.62 -3.66
N CYS A 21 -6.07 -0.38 -3.00
CA CYS A 21 -7.14 0.51 -3.44
C CYS A 21 -7.63 1.35 -2.26
N PHE A 22 -7.88 2.63 -2.48
CA PHE A 22 -8.47 3.54 -1.49
C PHE A 22 -9.97 3.70 -1.79
N ASN A 23 -10.81 3.40 -0.81
CA ASN A 23 -12.26 3.37 -0.98
C ASN A 23 -12.91 4.69 -0.57
N ALA A 24 -14.07 5.02 -1.14
CA ALA A 24 -14.77 6.28 -0.86
C ALA A 24 -15.25 6.42 0.59
N ASP A 25 -15.39 5.31 1.33
CA ASP A 25 -15.81 5.24 2.73
C ASP A 25 -14.67 5.43 3.74
N ARG A 26 -13.51 5.92 3.28
CA ARG A 26 -12.29 6.12 4.07
C ARG A 26 -11.67 4.83 4.62
N THR A 27 -11.86 3.73 3.90
CA THR A 27 -11.14 2.47 4.10
C THR A 27 -10.11 2.25 3.00
N VAL A 28 -9.25 1.24 3.20
CA VAL A 28 -8.27 0.78 2.21
C VAL A 28 -8.47 -0.72 2.01
N THR A 29 -8.45 -1.15 0.76
CA THR A 29 -8.44 -2.58 0.42
C THR A 29 -7.05 -2.96 -0.08
N VAL A 30 -6.47 -3.97 0.56
CA VAL A 30 -5.20 -4.58 0.18
C VAL A 30 -5.51 -5.93 -0.46
N PHE A 31 -4.71 -6.30 -1.45
CA PHE A 31 -4.89 -7.53 -2.21
C PHE A 31 -3.66 -8.41 -2.07
N SER A 32 -3.88 -9.71 -1.85
CA SER A 32 -2.82 -10.71 -1.85
C SER A 32 -3.27 -11.96 -2.57
N GLY A 33 -2.37 -12.56 -3.34
CA GLY A 33 -2.54 -13.89 -3.93
C GLY A 33 -2.24 -15.02 -2.96
N LYS A 34 -1.63 -14.73 -1.79
CA LYS A 34 -1.36 -15.74 -0.78
C LYS A 34 -2.64 -16.21 -0.10
N VAL A 35 -2.68 -17.49 0.21
CA VAL A 35 -3.83 -18.15 0.86
C VAL A 35 -3.45 -18.58 2.27
N GLU A 36 -4.32 -18.26 3.23
CA GLU A 36 -4.23 -18.67 4.63
C GLU A 36 -4.49 -20.16 4.81
N LEU A 37 -3.65 -20.83 5.61
CA LEU A 37 -3.76 -22.26 5.94
C LEU A 37 -3.66 -22.53 7.46
N GLY A 38 -3.73 -21.48 8.29
CA GLY A 38 -3.65 -21.52 9.75
C GLY A 38 -2.41 -20.85 10.36
N GLN A 39 -1.55 -20.25 9.53
CA GLN A 39 -0.31 -19.57 9.95
C GLN A 39 -0.49 -18.10 10.36
N GLY A 40 -1.60 -17.46 9.98
CA GLY A 40 -1.88 -16.05 10.27
C GLY A 40 -1.22 -15.05 9.32
N ILE A 41 -1.00 -15.42 8.04
CA ILE A 41 -0.42 -14.52 7.03
C ILE A 41 -1.36 -13.38 6.67
N GLU A 42 -2.67 -13.57 6.71
CA GLU A 42 -3.62 -12.51 6.34
C GLU A 42 -3.51 -11.33 7.31
N THR A 43 -3.47 -11.64 8.61
CA THR A 43 -3.22 -10.65 9.67
C THR A 43 -1.87 -9.97 9.48
N ALA A 44 -0.80 -10.74 9.23
CA ALA A 44 0.54 -10.20 9.05
C ALA A 44 0.63 -9.27 7.82
N ILE A 45 0.01 -9.64 6.70
CA ILE A 45 -0.04 -8.80 5.49
C ILE A 45 -0.82 -7.51 5.74
N ALA A 46 -1.98 -7.60 6.42
CA ALA A 46 -2.76 -6.42 6.76
C ALA A 46 -1.99 -5.47 7.69
N GLN A 47 -1.26 -5.99 8.69
CA GLN A 47 -0.41 -5.18 9.57
C GLN A 47 0.73 -4.51 8.81
N ILE A 48 1.42 -5.23 7.93
CA ILE A 48 2.49 -4.65 7.10
C ILE A 48 1.95 -3.49 6.26
N ALA A 49 0.78 -3.65 5.64
CA ALA A 49 0.18 -2.59 4.85
C ALA A 49 -0.30 -1.40 5.70
N ALA A 50 -0.86 -1.65 6.89
CA ALA A 50 -1.27 -0.60 7.83
C ALA A 50 -0.09 0.26 8.25
N ASP A 51 1.00 -0.38 8.67
CA ASP A 51 2.23 0.29 9.10
C ASP A 51 2.82 1.13 7.97
N GLU A 52 2.89 0.57 6.76
CA GLU A 52 3.51 1.25 5.63
C GLU A 52 2.65 2.42 5.11
N LEU A 53 1.33 2.27 5.10
CA LEU A 53 0.41 3.33 4.69
C LEU A 53 0.13 4.33 5.81
N ASP A 54 0.49 4.03 7.06
CA ASP A 54 0.22 4.84 8.24
C ASP A 54 -1.30 5.08 8.44
N VAL A 55 -2.05 3.97 8.42
CA VAL A 55 -3.50 3.89 8.66
C VAL A 55 -3.79 2.93 9.80
N ALA A 56 -4.86 3.20 10.56
CA ALA A 56 -5.32 2.24 11.56
C ALA A 56 -5.72 0.90 10.90
N LEU A 57 -5.39 -0.22 11.55
CA LEU A 57 -5.66 -1.56 11.02
C LEU A 57 -7.16 -1.78 10.75
N GLU A 58 -8.03 -1.15 11.54
CA GLU A 58 -9.48 -1.21 11.40
C GLU A 58 -10.00 -0.57 10.10
N ARG A 59 -9.18 0.26 9.44
CA ARG A 59 -9.50 0.82 8.11
C ARG A 59 -9.12 -0.12 6.97
N LEU A 60 -8.38 -1.20 7.25
CA LEU A 60 -7.96 -2.14 6.23
C LEU A 60 -8.94 -3.30 6.07
N SER A 61 -9.18 -3.62 4.81
CA SER A 61 -9.77 -4.89 4.37
C SER A 61 -8.75 -5.63 3.51
N LEU A 62 -8.63 -6.93 3.70
CA LEU A 62 -7.79 -7.79 2.87
C LEU A 62 -8.66 -8.63 1.94
N VAL A 63 -8.28 -8.68 0.67
CA VAL A 63 -8.81 -9.65 -0.30
C VAL A 63 -7.68 -10.62 -0.63
N ALA A 64 -7.80 -11.85 -0.14
CA ALA A 64 -6.80 -12.89 -0.29
C ALA A 64 -7.32 -14.02 -1.21
N GLY A 65 -6.48 -14.51 -2.12
CA GLY A 65 -6.78 -15.69 -2.94
C GLY A 65 -7.87 -15.52 -4.01
N ASP A 66 -8.39 -14.31 -4.24
CA ASP A 66 -9.33 -14.03 -5.32
C ASP A 66 -8.58 -13.82 -6.63
N THR A 67 -8.51 -14.86 -7.46
CA THR A 67 -7.77 -14.84 -8.74
C THR A 67 -8.24 -13.81 -9.76
N THR A 68 -9.41 -13.18 -9.56
CA THR A 68 -9.91 -12.11 -10.44
C THR A 68 -9.42 -10.72 -10.01
N ARG A 69 -9.00 -10.57 -8.75
CA ARG A 69 -8.69 -9.28 -8.12
C ARG A 69 -7.26 -9.20 -7.59
N SER A 70 -6.76 -10.28 -7.02
CA SER A 70 -5.47 -10.37 -6.36
C SER A 70 -4.31 -10.58 -7.32
N PRO A 71 -3.08 -10.15 -6.95
CA PRO A 71 -1.88 -10.41 -7.72
C PRO A 71 -1.57 -11.91 -7.75
N ASP A 72 -0.92 -12.39 -8.83
CA ASP A 72 -0.38 -13.75 -8.85
C ASP A 72 0.90 -13.78 -7.99
N GLU A 73 0.75 -14.34 -6.79
CA GLU A 73 1.85 -14.52 -5.84
C GLU A 73 2.30 -15.97 -5.73
N TRP A 74 1.86 -16.84 -6.65
CA TRP A 74 2.14 -18.27 -6.63
C TRP A 74 1.63 -18.97 -5.34
N TYR A 75 2.11 -20.18 -5.05
CA TYR A 75 1.64 -20.96 -3.90
C TYR A 75 2.04 -20.38 -2.53
N THR A 76 1.29 -20.76 -1.48
CA THR A 76 1.71 -20.63 -0.08
C THR A 76 2.54 -21.86 0.31
N ALA A 77 3.87 -21.78 0.18
CA ALA A 77 4.80 -22.83 0.60
C ALA A 77 6.21 -22.26 0.82
N GLY A 78 7.11 -23.08 1.38
CA GLY A 78 8.54 -22.77 1.47
C GLY A 78 8.89 -21.51 2.29
N SER A 79 8.01 -21.11 3.22
CA SER A 79 8.13 -19.88 4.01
C SER A 79 8.14 -18.57 3.20
N GLN A 80 7.69 -18.62 1.94
CA GLN A 80 7.77 -17.48 1.02
C GLN A 80 6.65 -16.45 1.20
N SER A 81 5.61 -16.74 1.99
CA SER A 81 4.45 -15.83 2.13
C SER A 81 4.83 -14.46 2.66
N ILE A 82 5.58 -14.40 3.76
CA ILE A 82 6.05 -13.12 4.32
C ILE A 82 7.35 -12.67 3.67
N GLU A 83 8.26 -13.60 3.35
CA GLU A 83 9.54 -13.28 2.71
C GLU A 83 9.34 -12.56 1.37
N ILE A 84 8.44 -13.06 0.52
CA ILE A 84 8.20 -12.49 -0.81
C ILE A 84 6.92 -11.65 -0.83
N GLY A 85 5.79 -12.19 -0.38
CA GLY A 85 4.50 -11.50 -0.42
C GLY A 85 4.46 -10.30 0.53
N GLY A 86 4.87 -10.50 1.79
CA GLY A 86 5.02 -9.43 2.77
C GLY A 86 5.99 -8.33 2.33
N ALA A 87 7.11 -8.69 1.68
CA ALA A 87 8.03 -7.70 1.09
C ALA A 87 7.42 -6.94 -0.10
N SER A 88 6.63 -7.62 -0.93
CA SER A 88 5.95 -7.02 -2.08
C SER A 88 4.90 -5.99 -1.65
N ILE A 89 4.06 -6.36 -0.68
CA ILE A 89 3.05 -5.47 -0.09
C ILE A 89 3.70 -4.22 0.50
N ARG A 90 4.80 -4.40 1.23
CA ARG A 90 5.53 -3.29 1.85
C ARG A 90 6.05 -2.32 0.80
N LEU A 91 6.73 -2.81 -0.24
CA LEU A 91 7.25 -1.92 -1.28
C LEU A 91 6.15 -1.25 -2.08
N ALA A 92 5.09 -1.97 -2.44
CA ALA A 92 3.95 -1.39 -3.14
C ALA A 92 3.28 -0.29 -2.30
N CYS A 93 3.04 -0.54 -1.00
CA CYS A 93 2.46 0.45 -0.10
C CYS A 93 3.39 1.65 0.13
N ALA A 94 4.70 1.43 0.24
CA ALA A 94 5.70 2.49 0.42
C ALA A 94 5.70 3.45 -0.77
N GLU A 95 5.72 2.90 -2.00
CA GLU A 95 5.70 3.68 -3.23
C GLU A 95 4.38 4.43 -3.37
N VAL A 96 3.25 3.77 -3.10
CA VAL A 96 1.93 4.40 -3.08
C VAL A 96 1.92 5.58 -2.11
N ARG A 97 2.39 5.40 -0.87
CA ARG A 97 2.48 6.49 0.12
C ARG A 97 3.35 7.63 -0.39
N SER A 98 4.49 7.35 -1.03
CA SER A 98 5.34 8.37 -1.65
C SER A 98 4.59 9.19 -2.70
N LEU A 99 3.87 8.52 -3.61
CA LEU A 99 3.08 9.18 -4.65
C LEU A 99 1.99 10.09 -4.07
N PHE A 100 1.35 9.67 -2.98
CA PHE A 100 0.36 10.49 -2.27
C PHE A 100 1.00 11.68 -1.55
N LEU A 101 2.15 11.52 -0.92
CA LEU A 101 2.89 12.62 -0.31
C LEU A 101 3.34 13.65 -1.35
N GLU A 102 3.81 13.22 -2.52
CA GLU A 102 4.15 14.11 -3.64
C GLU A 102 2.93 14.83 -4.22
N ALA A 103 1.76 14.17 -4.25
CA ALA A 103 0.51 14.80 -4.65
C ALA A 103 0.04 15.84 -3.62
N ALA A 104 0.11 15.51 -2.33
CA ALA A 104 -0.23 16.40 -1.24
C ALA A 104 0.68 17.63 -1.18
N ALA A 105 2.00 17.45 -1.37
CA ALA A 105 2.97 18.54 -1.40
C ALA A 105 2.65 19.56 -2.50
N ARG A 106 2.25 19.08 -3.68
CA ARG A 106 1.81 19.95 -4.79
C ARG A 106 0.47 20.64 -4.51
N GLU A 107 -0.47 19.97 -3.85
CA GLU A 107 -1.78 20.55 -3.50
C GLU A 107 -1.67 21.62 -2.41
N LEU A 108 -0.80 21.40 -1.43
CA LEU A 108 -0.62 22.28 -0.27
C LEU A 108 0.51 23.30 -0.45
N GLU A 109 1.22 23.26 -1.60
CA GLU A 109 2.35 24.13 -1.95
C GLU A 109 3.50 24.10 -0.92
N VAL A 110 3.85 22.89 -0.44
CA VAL A 110 4.91 22.68 0.57
C VAL A 110 5.93 21.62 0.14
N ASP A 111 7.01 21.48 0.89
CA ASP A 111 7.99 20.42 0.67
C ASP A 111 7.45 19.07 1.21
N VAL A 112 7.67 17.98 0.46
CA VAL A 112 7.30 16.61 0.87
C VAL A 112 7.90 16.24 2.23
N ALA A 113 9.11 16.73 2.55
CA ALA A 113 9.79 16.44 3.80
C ALA A 113 9.05 16.98 5.04
N GLU A 114 8.21 17.99 4.87
CA GLU A 114 7.41 18.62 5.93
C GLU A 114 6.12 17.85 6.22
N LEU A 115 5.68 16.99 5.29
CA LEU A 115 4.45 16.23 5.40
C LEU A 115 4.61 15.00 6.28
N ARG A 116 3.56 14.70 7.03
CA ARG A 116 3.41 13.45 7.79
C ARG A 116 2.06 12.85 7.49
N VAL A 117 1.99 11.53 7.48
CA VAL A 117 0.73 10.81 7.46
C VAL A 117 0.35 10.50 8.90
N ARG A 118 -0.94 10.55 9.22
CA ARG A 118 -1.52 10.05 10.47
C ARG A 118 -2.91 9.52 10.18
N ASP A 119 -3.10 8.22 10.34
CA ASP A 119 -4.37 7.54 10.08
C ASP A 119 -4.96 7.90 8.68
N GLY A 120 -4.10 7.95 7.67
CA GLY A 120 -4.43 8.31 6.28
C GLY A 120 -4.69 9.80 6.01
N THR A 121 -4.61 10.66 7.03
CA THR A 121 -4.58 12.12 6.89
C THR A 121 -3.15 12.56 6.61
N ILE A 122 -2.95 13.42 5.61
CA ILE A 122 -1.64 13.97 5.26
C ILE A 122 -1.62 15.43 5.74
N GLU A 123 -0.72 15.75 6.67
CA GLU A 123 -0.71 17.03 7.38
C GLU A 123 0.72 17.58 7.59
N ILE A 124 0.81 18.88 7.84
CA ILE A 124 2.06 19.57 8.19
C ILE A 124 2.02 19.94 9.68
N ALA A 125 3.07 19.55 10.42
CA ALA A 125 3.15 19.84 11.84
C ALA A 125 3.13 21.35 12.12
N GLY A 126 2.24 21.78 13.02
CA GLY A 126 2.14 23.18 13.45
C GLY A 126 1.27 24.07 12.55
N THR A 127 0.54 23.49 11.59
CA THR A 127 -0.43 24.22 10.75
C THR A 127 -1.77 23.47 10.70
N ASP A 128 -2.82 24.13 10.18
CA ASP A 128 -4.11 23.51 9.90
C ASP A 128 -4.21 22.94 8.47
N LEU A 129 -3.12 23.02 7.68
CA LEU A 129 -3.08 22.52 6.30
C LEU A 129 -3.03 20.99 6.31
N ARG A 130 -4.03 20.39 5.67
CA ARG A 130 -4.17 18.94 5.56
C ARG A 130 -4.97 18.54 4.33
N THR A 131 -4.71 17.32 3.88
CA THR A 131 -5.49 16.57 2.90
C THR A 131 -5.56 15.11 3.36
N SER A 132 -6.02 14.18 2.54
CA SER A 132 -6.00 12.76 2.89
C SER A 132 -5.79 11.89 1.67
N TYR A 133 -5.46 10.61 1.87
CA TYR A 133 -5.45 9.64 0.78
C TYR A 133 -6.77 9.65 0.01
N TRP A 134 -7.90 9.75 0.71
CA TRP A 134 -9.23 9.65 0.09
C TRP A 134 -9.62 10.92 -0.68
N ASP A 135 -9.14 12.09 -0.28
CA ASP A 135 -9.36 13.34 -1.03
C ASP A 135 -8.50 13.40 -2.30
N LEU A 136 -7.35 12.72 -2.30
CA LEU A 136 -6.41 12.66 -3.43
C LEU A 136 -6.68 11.48 -4.38
N ALA A 137 -7.20 10.35 -3.88
CA ALA A 137 -7.37 9.11 -4.64
C ALA A 137 -8.14 9.27 -5.96
N PRO A 138 -9.24 10.07 -6.05
CA PRO A 138 -9.94 10.29 -7.32
C PRO A 138 -9.08 10.97 -8.41
N ARG A 139 -7.97 11.61 -8.02
CA ARG A 139 -7.10 12.41 -8.90
C ARG A 139 -5.72 11.78 -9.08
N LEU A 140 -5.38 10.73 -8.32
CA LEU A 140 -4.09 10.04 -8.38
C LEU A 140 -4.26 8.62 -8.92
N SER A 141 -3.82 8.39 -10.16
CA SER A 141 -3.88 7.06 -10.77
C SER A 141 -2.76 6.15 -10.27
N LEU A 142 -3.14 5.04 -9.64
CA LEU A 142 -2.26 3.91 -9.28
C LEU A 142 -2.13 2.86 -10.40
N ALA A 143 -2.73 3.11 -11.58
CA ALA A 143 -2.57 2.27 -12.77
C ALA A 143 -1.18 2.49 -13.41
N ARG A 144 -0.13 2.22 -12.64
CA ARG A 144 1.28 2.35 -13.00
C ARG A 144 2.09 1.25 -12.32
N ASP A 145 3.24 0.95 -12.91
CA ASP A 145 4.16 -0.06 -12.39
C ASP A 145 4.98 0.49 -11.22
N ALA A 146 5.28 -0.36 -10.26
CA ALA A 146 6.21 -0.10 -9.17
C ALA A 146 7.64 0.07 -9.70
N THR A 147 8.46 0.88 -9.01
CA THR A 147 9.79 1.31 -9.47
C THR A 147 10.94 0.99 -8.51
#